data_AF-A0A1S8T9S8-F1
#
_entry.id   AF-A0A1S8T9S8-F1
#
_cell.length_a   1.000
_cell.length_b   1.000
_cell.length_c   1.000
_cell.angle_alpha   90.00
_cell.angle_beta   90.00
_cell.angle_gamma   90.00
#
_symmetry.space_group_name_H-M   'P 1'
#
loop_
_entity.id
_entity.type
_entity.pdbx_description
1 polymer ?
#
loop_
_entity_poly.entity_id
_entity_poly.type
_entity_poly.pdbx_seq_one_letter_code
_entity_poly.pdbx_strand_id
1 'polypeptide(L)'
;MLFKRNDLINARNNYKNSLQNEKKKILICSGTGCVAGGSLEIYDELIRLMKEKGIDCEVSLEKEPHDDTIAIKKSGCHGFCEMGPLVKIESFGYLYIKVKAEDCAEIIDKL
;
A
#
# COMPACT_ATOMS: atom_id res chain seq x y z
N MET A 1 18.37 -13.93 -14.50
CA MET A 1 18.94 -14.77 -13.43
C MET A 1 20.16 -14.02 -12.90
N LEU A 2 20.22 -13.75 -11.59
CA LEU A 2 21.20 -12.84 -10.96
C LEU A 2 22.40 -13.67 -10.49
N PHE A 3 23.50 -13.66 -11.23
CA PHE A 3 24.61 -14.61 -11.02
C PHE A 3 25.88 -13.95 -10.46
N LYS A 4 25.99 -12.63 -10.58
CA LYS A 4 27.14 -11.86 -10.09
C LYS A 4 26.68 -10.86 -9.05
N ARG A 5 27.58 -10.49 -8.12
CA ARG A 5 27.35 -9.44 -7.12
C ARG A 5 26.85 -8.14 -7.76
N ASN A 6 27.38 -7.79 -8.94
CA ASN A 6 26.99 -6.58 -9.65
C ASN A 6 25.53 -6.62 -10.13
N ASP A 7 25.02 -7.80 -10.51
CA ASP A 7 23.63 -7.98 -10.92
C ASP A 7 22.68 -7.68 -9.74
N LEU A 8 23.04 -8.13 -8.54
CA LEU A 8 22.29 -7.85 -7.30
C LEU A 8 22.30 -6.36 -6.96
N ILE A 9 23.46 -5.69 -7.12
CA ILE A 9 23.59 -4.24 -6.89
C ILE A 9 22.72 -3.47 -7.87
N ASN A 10 22.75 -3.83 -9.14
CA ASN A 10 21.94 -3.19 -10.19
C ASN A 10 20.44 -3.40 -9.93
N ALA A 11 20.02 -4.63 -9.62
CA ALA A 11 18.63 -4.91 -9.27
C ALA A 11 18.18 -4.10 -8.05
N ARG A 12 18.98 -4.06 -6.98
CA ARG A 12 18.71 -3.25 -5.79
C ARG A 12 18.55 -1.78 -6.12
N ASN A 13 19.45 -1.21 -6.92
CA ASN A 13 19.40 0.21 -7.29
C ASN A 13 18.15 0.52 -8.12
N ASN A 14 17.81 -0.35 -9.07
CA ASN A 14 16.59 -0.20 -9.88
C ASN A 14 15.34 -0.20 -9.01
N TYR A 15 15.16 -1.21 -8.14
CA TYR A 15 13.99 -1.27 -7.26
C TYR A 15 13.97 -0.16 -6.22
N LYS A 16 15.14 0.30 -5.74
CA LYS A 16 15.23 1.45 -4.85
C LYS A 16 14.71 2.72 -5.53
N ASN A 17 15.10 2.94 -6.79
CA ASN A 17 14.64 4.10 -7.55
C ASN A 17 13.13 4.02 -7.83
N SER A 18 12.61 2.86 -8.27
CA SER A 18 11.16 2.64 -8.42
C SER A 18 10.40 2.93 -7.12
N LEU A 19 10.89 2.42 -5.99
CA LEU A 19 10.26 2.63 -4.68
C LEU A 19 10.29 4.11 -4.23
N GLN A 20 11.32 4.86 -4.61
CA GLN A 20 11.42 6.30 -4.34
C GLN A 20 10.48 7.14 -5.21
N ASN A 21 10.16 6.67 -6.41
CA ASN A 21 9.25 7.36 -7.32
C ASN A 21 7.78 7.20 -6.92
N GLU A 22 7.42 6.17 -6.15
CA GLU A 22 6.09 6.06 -5.55
C GLU A 22 5.90 7.11 -4.44
N LYS A 23 5.36 8.28 -4.78
CA LYS A 23 5.15 9.39 -3.84
C LYS A 23 3.97 9.15 -2.89
N LYS A 24 2.92 8.43 -3.35
CA LYS A 24 1.70 8.12 -2.59
C LYS A 24 1.55 6.63 -2.33
N LYS A 25 1.50 6.24 -1.06
CA LYS A 25 1.39 4.82 -0.64
C LYS A 25 0.38 4.62 0.47
N ILE A 26 -0.51 3.67 0.26
CA ILE A 26 -1.45 3.14 1.25
C ILE A 26 -1.01 1.73 1.61
N LEU A 27 -0.75 1.51 2.89
CA LEU A 27 -0.31 0.24 3.45
C LEU A 27 -1.40 -0.34 4.34
N ILE A 28 -1.95 -1.49 3.94
CA ILE A 28 -2.98 -2.20 4.69
C ILE A 28 -2.33 -3.36 5.44
N CYS A 29 -2.44 -3.35 6.77
CA CYS A 29 -1.83 -4.41 7.58
C CYS A 29 -2.46 -5.77 7.25
N SER A 30 -1.62 -6.69 6.78
CA SER A 30 -1.99 -8.07 6.46
C SER A 30 -1.42 -9.07 7.48
N GLY A 31 -1.12 -8.59 8.70
CA GLY A 31 -0.89 -9.47 9.84
C GLY A 31 -2.15 -10.24 10.21
N THR A 32 -2.00 -11.45 10.74
CA THR A 32 -3.12 -12.37 11.04
C THR A 32 -4.24 -11.73 11.88
N GLY A 33 -3.90 -10.90 12.87
CA GLY A 33 -4.88 -10.18 13.69
C GLY A 33 -5.70 -9.16 12.90
N CYS A 34 -5.08 -8.44 11.95
CA CYS A 34 -5.80 -7.51 11.08
C CYS A 34 -6.61 -8.24 10.01
N VAL A 35 -6.10 -9.35 9.48
CA VAL A 35 -6.84 -10.20 8.53
C VAL A 35 -8.08 -10.78 9.20
N ALA A 36 -7.98 -11.28 10.43
CA ALA A 36 -9.13 -11.74 11.20
C ALA A 36 -10.14 -10.62 11.50
N GLY A 37 -9.66 -9.37 11.56
CA GLY A 37 -10.49 -8.17 11.71
C GLY A 37 -11.08 -7.61 10.42
N GLY A 38 -10.83 -8.25 9.26
CA GLY A 38 -11.40 -7.84 7.98
C GLY A 38 -10.51 -6.93 7.13
N SER A 39 -9.18 -7.00 7.27
CA SER A 39 -8.29 -6.11 6.50
C SER A 39 -8.19 -6.43 5.01
N LEU A 40 -8.60 -7.62 4.57
CA LEU A 40 -8.60 -7.99 3.15
C LEU A 40 -9.78 -7.37 2.41
N GLU A 41 -10.92 -7.29 3.08
CA GLU A 41 -12.14 -6.64 2.62
C GLU A 41 -11.91 -5.13 2.42
N ILE A 42 -11.17 -4.49 3.34
CA ILE A 42 -10.75 -3.08 3.22
C ILE A 42 -9.84 -2.89 2.01
N TYR A 43 -8.90 -3.81 1.78
CA TYR A 43 -8.02 -3.76 0.63
C TYR A 43 -8.79 -3.86 -0.69
N ASP A 44 -9.74 -4.80 -0.79
CA ASP A 44 -10.55 -4.98 -1.99
C ASP A 44 -11.48 -3.79 -2.23
N GLU A 45 -12.06 -3.22 -1.17
CA GLU A 45 -12.94 -2.04 -1.26
C GLU A 45 -12.18 -0.78 -1.70
N LEU A 46 -10.97 -0.55 -1.17
CA LEU A 46 -10.11 0.55 -1.63
C LEU A 46 -9.80 0.45 -3.12
N ILE A 47 -9.47 -0.75 -3.62
CA ILE A 47 -9.24 -0.97 -5.05
C ILE A 47 -10.50 -0.71 -5.86
N ARG A 48 -11.65 -1.20 -5.39
CA ARG A 48 -12.94 -1.01 -6.07
C ARG A 48 -13.27 0.48 -6.21
N LEU A 49 -13.16 1.24 -5.11
CA LEU A 49 -13.45 2.67 -5.07
C LEU A 49 -12.46 3.50 -5.90
N MET A 50 -11.17 3.17 -5.88
CA MET A 50 -10.19 3.87 -6.73
C MET A 50 -10.47 3.65 -8.22
N LYS A 51 -10.80 2.43 -8.63
CA LYS A 51 -11.22 2.14 -10.01
C LYS A 51 -12.49 2.89 -10.40
N GLU A 52 -13.48 2.95 -9.50
CA GLU A 52 -14.74 3.67 -9.73
C GLU A 52 -14.52 5.18 -9.89
N LYS A 53 -13.62 5.78 -9.08
CA LYS A 53 -13.26 7.20 -9.17
C LYS A 53 -12.26 7.52 -10.29
N GLY A 54 -11.78 6.52 -11.04
CA GLY A 54 -10.75 6.69 -12.07
C GLY A 54 -9.39 7.14 -11.52
N ILE A 55 -9.11 6.85 -10.25
CA ILE A 55 -7.81 7.13 -9.62
C ILE A 55 -6.87 6.00 -10.02
N ASP A 56 -5.77 6.36 -10.69
CA ASP A 56 -4.76 5.39 -11.07
C ASP A 56 -4.09 4.83 -9.81
N CYS A 57 -4.25 3.52 -9.60
CA CYS A 57 -3.72 2.83 -8.44
C CYS A 57 -2.94 1.60 -8.86
N GLU A 58 -1.70 1.51 -8.37
CA GLU A 58 -0.80 0.42 -8.69
C GLU A 58 -0.64 -0.49 -7.47
N VAL A 59 -0.69 -1.79 -7.70
CA VAL A 59 -0.57 -2.81 -6.66
C VAL A 59 0.84 -3.39 -6.61
N SER A 60 1.57 -3.33 -7.72
CA SER A 60 2.90 -3.91 -7.92
C SER A 60 3.96 -2.83 -8.08
N LEU A 61 5.20 -3.11 -7.69
CA LEU A 61 6.31 -2.19 -8.00
C LEU A 61 6.61 -2.24 -9.50
N GLU A 62 6.28 -1.18 -10.24
CA GLU A 62 6.68 -1.07 -11.64
C GLU A 62 8.04 -0.38 -11.81
N LYS A 63 8.64 -0.57 -12.99
CA LYS A 63 9.95 0.00 -13.33
C LYS A 63 9.88 1.46 -13.74
N GLU A 64 8.73 1.91 -14.21
CA GLU A 64 8.55 3.26 -14.75
C GLU A 64 8.10 4.24 -13.66
N PRO A 65 8.48 5.53 -13.75
CA PRO A 65 8.11 6.51 -12.75
C PRO A 65 6.59 6.76 -12.73
N HIS A 66 5.97 6.42 -11.59
CA HIS A 66 4.59 6.77 -11.27
C HIS A 66 4.52 8.24 -10.84
N ASP A 67 4.35 9.18 -11.78
CA ASP A 67 4.34 10.59 -11.39
C ASP A 67 3.10 10.98 -10.56
N ASP A 68 1.96 10.28 -10.74
CA ASP A 68 0.68 10.53 -10.01
C ASP A 68 -0.06 9.27 -9.50
N THR A 69 0.44 8.04 -9.74
CA THR A 69 -0.24 6.80 -9.33
C THR A 69 -0.14 6.56 -7.82
N ILE A 70 -1.24 6.13 -7.20
CA ILE A 70 -1.27 5.77 -5.77
C ILE A 70 -0.96 4.29 -5.60
N ALA A 71 0.09 3.96 -4.86
CA ALA A 71 0.42 2.56 -4.58
C ALA A 71 -0.44 2.02 -3.43
N ILE A 72 -1.20 0.95 -3.66
CA ILE A 72 -1.93 0.24 -2.61
C ILE A 72 -1.25 -1.10 -2.34
N LYS A 73 -0.75 -1.30 -1.13
CA LYS A 73 0.02 -2.50 -0.77
C LYS A 73 -0.45 -3.13 0.53
N LYS A 74 -0.39 -4.45 0.55
CA LYS A 74 -0.51 -5.27 1.76
C LYS A 74 0.82 -5.20 2.50
N SER A 75 0.82 -4.65 3.72
CA SER A 75 2.00 -4.62 4.57
C SER A 75 2.03 -5.82 5.53
N GLY A 76 3.20 -6.05 6.13
CA GLY A 76 3.34 -7.01 7.22
C GLY A 76 2.63 -6.58 8.51
N CYS A 77 2.77 -7.39 9.56
CA CYS A 77 2.22 -7.06 10.88
C CYS A 77 2.88 -5.80 11.45
N HIS A 78 2.07 -4.86 11.95
CA HIS A 78 2.55 -3.65 12.63
C HIS A 78 2.57 -3.78 14.17
N GLY A 79 2.10 -4.90 14.73
CA GLY A 79 2.09 -5.17 16.18
C GLY A 79 0.89 -4.65 16.96
N PHE A 80 0.10 -3.72 16.41
CA PHE A 80 -1.09 -3.15 17.07
C PHE A 80 -2.36 -3.95 16.84
N CYS A 81 -2.34 -5.25 17.13
CA CYS A 81 -3.44 -6.16 16.78
C CYS A 81 -4.79 -5.76 17.40
N GLU A 82 -4.82 -5.25 18.64
CA GLU A 82 -6.05 -4.79 19.32
C GLU A 82 -6.71 -3.56 18.66
N MET A 83 -5.94 -2.85 17.82
CA MET A 83 -6.37 -1.65 17.12
C MET A 83 -6.60 -1.91 15.62
N GLY A 84 -6.47 -3.17 15.18
CA GLY A 84 -6.71 -3.55 13.79
C GLY A 84 -8.20 -3.56 13.40
N PRO A 85 -8.53 -3.52 12.09
CA PRO A 85 -7.62 -3.36 10.95
C PRO A 85 -6.92 -2.00 10.87
N LEU A 86 -5.68 -2.00 10.35
CA LEU A 86 -4.82 -0.82 10.25
C LEU A 86 -4.59 -0.42 8.80
N VAL A 87 -4.73 0.87 8.51
CA VAL A 87 -4.38 1.47 7.21
C VAL A 87 -3.42 2.63 7.44
N LYS A 88 -2.21 2.56 6.86
CA LYS A 88 -1.19 3.60 6.97
C LYS A 88 -1.06 4.32 5.63
N ILE A 89 -1.12 5.66 5.64
CA ILE A 89 -0.79 6.47 4.46
C ILE A 89 0.60 7.06 4.67
N GLU A 90 1.60 6.55 3.95
CA GLU A 90 3.00 6.90 4.23
C GLU A 90 3.33 8.36 3.91
N SER A 91 2.73 8.91 2.85
CA SER A 91 3.01 10.27 2.38
C SER A 91 2.68 11.35 3.40
N PHE A 92 1.64 11.11 4.20
CA PHE A 92 1.17 12.03 5.24
C PHE A 92 1.54 11.55 6.65
N GLY A 93 2.09 10.35 6.79
CA GLY A 93 2.39 9.74 8.09
C GLY A 93 1.14 9.36 8.90
N TYR A 94 -0.01 9.19 8.25
CA TYR A 94 -1.27 8.85 8.92
C TYR A 94 -1.37 7.36 9.20
N LEU A 95 -1.93 7.01 10.36
CA LEU A 95 -2.30 5.66 10.74
C LEU A 95 -3.76 5.65 11.18
N TYR A 96 -4.60 5.04 10.36
CA TYR A 96 -5.99 4.75 10.68
C TYR A 96 -6.06 3.41 11.42
N ILE A 97 -6.92 3.39 12.44
CA ILE A 97 -7.13 2.27 13.37
C ILE A 97 -8.59 1.84 13.31
N LYS A 98 -8.85 0.55 13.56
CA LYS A 98 -10.19 -0.06 13.54
C LYS A 98 -10.98 0.29 12.28
N VAL A 99 -10.28 0.34 11.15
CA VAL A 99 -10.84 0.74 9.86
C VAL A 99 -11.89 -0.27 9.43
N LYS A 100 -12.97 0.21 8.84
CA LYS A 100 -14.01 -0.60 8.21
C LYS A 100 -14.14 -0.26 6.73
N ALA A 101 -14.92 -1.08 6.00
CA ALA A 101 -15.17 -0.87 4.58
C ALA A 101 -15.82 0.50 4.32
N GLU A 102 -16.72 0.96 5.20
CA GLU A 102 -17.42 2.23 5.06
C GLU A 102 -16.48 3.45 5.14
N ASP A 103 -15.36 3.32 5.86
CA ASP A 103 -14.38 4.38 6.04
C ASP A 103 -13.50 4.57 4.78
N CYS A 104 -13.51 3.61 3.85
CA CYS A 104 -12.63 3.62 2.67
C CYS A 104 -12.87 4.82 1.76
N ALA A 105 -14.12 5.27 1.63
CA ALA A 105 -14.46 6.45 0.83
C ALA A 105 -13.86 7.73 1.43
N GLU A 106 -13.94 7.91 2.75
CA GLU A 106 -13.34 9.05 3.45
C GLU A 106 -11.82 9.02 3.36
N ILE A 107 -11.22 7.83 3.52
CA ILE A 107 -9.77 7.64 3.40
C ILE A 107 -9.28 8.09 2.02
N ILE A 108 -10.02 7.74 0.95
CA ILE A 108 -9.69 8.13 -0.42
C ILE A 108 -9.83 9.65 -0.63
N ASP A 109 -10.86 10.26 -0.07
CA ASP A 109 -11.09 11.72 -0.20
C ASP A 109 -10.01 12.56 0.50
N LYS A 110 -9.25 11.97 1.42
CA LYS A 110 -8.12 12.61 2.12
C LYS A 110 -6.74 12.35 1.49
N LEU A 111 -6.66 11.63 0.37
CA LEU A 111 -5.41 11.35 -0.36
C LEU A 111 -4.93 12.50 -1.23
#